data_AF-A0A1C4W5I1-F1
#
_entry.id   AF-A0A1C4W5I1-F1
#
_cell.length_a   1.000
_cell.length_b   1.000
_cell.length_c   1.000
_cell.angle_alpha   90.00
_cell.angle_beta   90.00
_cell.angle_gamma   90.00
#
_symmetry.space_group_name_H-M   'P 1'
#
loop_
_entity.id
_entity.type
_entity.pdbx_description
1 polymer ?
#
loop_
_entity_poly.entity_id
_entity_poly.type
_entity_poly.pdbx_seq_one_letter_code
_entity_poly.pdbx_strand_id
1 'polypeptide(L)'
;MARTLSLPYTTVWHWCVDRPEPVMLGSAVRCFRCRPDQEDPPDPAAYAYLLGLYLGDGHLVTTDKVPVLRIYCADAWPNLIDLCDAAMRAVLANKVQRIQKSGCVAVQSTARHWPCLIPQHGPGKKHERRIVLAPWQWEILAPHAGHFLRGLFHSDGCRVSNRVTVRGKEYAYPRYMFSNRSPDIMELCQWALDLLGIAWRMNLPWSLSVARREAVAALDRHVGPKS
;
A
#
# COMPACT_ATOMS: atom_id res chain seq x y z
N MET A 1 44.88 -18.20 13.70
CA MET A 1 43.72 -18.84 14.36
C MET A 1 43.77 -20.37 14.30
N ALA A 2 43.68 -21.03 13.13
CA ALA A 2 43.66 -22.50 13.05
C ALA A 2 44.90 -23.20 13.63
N ARG A 3 46.11 -22.74 13.27
CA ARG A 3 47.39 -23.24 13.84
C ARG A 3 47.54 -22.99 15.34
N THR A 4 46.93 -21.93 15.86
CA THR A 4 47.00 -21.55 17.28
C THR A 4 46.07 -22.42 18.14
N LEU A 5 44.99 -22.94 17.55
CA LEU A 5 43.98 -23.76 18.22
C LEU A 5 44.14 -25.26 17.93
N SER A 6 45.20 -25.67 17.21
CA SER A 6 45.43 -27.06 16.79
C SER A 6 44.23 -27.71 16.07
N LEU A 7 43.46 -26.90 15.33
CA LEU A 7 42.31 -27.35 14.57
C LEU A 7 42.66 -27.50 13.08
N PRO A 8 42.07 -28.49 12.37
CA PRO A 8 42.17 -28.58 10.92
C PRO A 8 41.72 -27.28 10.25
N TYR A 9 42.44 -26.85 9.21
CA TYR A 9 42.10 -25.66 8.45
C TYR A 9 40.66 -25.70 7.92
N THR A 10 40.22 -26.88 7.48
CA THR A 10 38.86 -27.12 6.96
C THR A 10 37.77 -26.88 8.00
N THR A 11 38.03 -27.17 9.28
CA THR A 11 37.10 -26.91 10.39
C THR A 11 36.95 -25.42 10.65
N VAL A 12 38.07 -24.68 10.70
CA VAL A 12 38.05 -23.22 10.88
C VAL A 12 37.46 -22.52 9.65
N TRP A 13 37.77 -23.00 8.45
CA TRP A 13 37.14 -22.52 7.22
C TRP A 13 35.63 -22.78 7.26
N HIS A 14 35.19 -23.98 7.64
CA HIS A 14 33.78 -24.29 7.82
C HIS A 14 33.13 -23.30 8.79
N TRP A 15 33.69 -22.99 9.95
CA TRP A 15 33.11 -21.98 10.85
C TRP A 15 33.09 -20.56 10.28
N CYS A 16 34.05 -20.20 9.43
CA CYS A 16 34.04 -18.91 8.74
C CYS A 16 32.98 -18.82 7.62
N VAL A 17 32.61 -19.96 7.02
CA VAL A 17 31.62 -20.04 5.93
C VAL A 17 30.22 -20.41 6.44
N ASP A 18 30.15 -21.17 7.52
CA ASP A 18 28.97 -21.57 8.28
C ASP A 18 28.57 -20.39 9.17
N ARG A 19 27.95 -19.40 8.54
CA ARG A 19 27.45 -18.23 9.23
C ARG A 19 26.20 -18.65 10.01
N PRO A 20 26.13 -18.34 11.33
CA PRO A 20 24.90 -18.56 12.09
C PRO A 20 23.72 -17.79 11.50
N GLU A 21 23.99 -16.70 10.78
CA GLU A 21 23.00 -15.92 10.05
C GLU A 21 23.17 -16.07 8.53
N PRO A 22 22.10 -16.42 7.79
CA PRO A 22 22.17 -16.58 6.34
C PRO A 22 22.51 -15.26 5.64
N VAL A 23 23.32 -15.33 4.58
CA VAL A 23 23.66 -14.16 3.76
C VAL A 23 22.39 -13.57 3.15
N MET A 24 22.06 -12.33 3.51
CA MET A 24 20.95 -11.61 2.89
C MET A 24 21.30 -11.22 1.45
N LEU A 25 20.50 -11.66 0.49
CA LEU A 25 20.69 -11.40 -0.94
C LEU A 25 19.42 -10.82 -1.58
N GLY A 26 19.60 -10.03 -2.64
CA GLY A 26 18.50 -9.49 -3.45
C GLY A 26 17.53 -8.63 -2.63
N SER A 27 16.22 -8.88 -2.76
CA SER A 27 15.20 -8.09 -2.06
C SER A 27 15.19 -8.30 -0.54
N ALA A 28 15.84 -9.34 0.01
CA ALA A 28 15.99 -9.52 1.46
C ALA A 28 16.76 -8.34 2.08
N VAL A 29 17.76 -7.85 1.35
CA VAL A 29 18.55 -6.67 1.70
C VAL A 29 17.70 -5.39 1.70
N ARG A 30 16.46 -5.39 1.23
CA ARG A 30 15.61 -4.18 1.26
C ARG A 30 14.36 -4.38 2.10
N CYS A 31 14.14 -5.58 2.62
CA CYS A 31 12.97 -5.92 3.41
C CYS A 31 13.27 -5.65 4.89
N PHE A 32 12.75 -4.56 5.44
CA PHE A 32 12.92 -4.24 6.86
C PHE A 32 12.38 -5.35 7.78
N ARG A 33 11.36 -6.11 7.34
CA ARG A 33 10.84 -7.26 8.09
C ARG A 33 11.80 -8.46 8.18
N CYS A 34 12.77 -8.55 7.28
CA CYS A 34 13.80 -9.60 7.31
C CYS A 34 15.13 -9.12 7.86
N ARG A 35 15.22 -7.83 8.20
CA ARG A 35 16.40 -7.16 8.73
C ARG A 35 16.23 -7.03 10.25
N PRO A 36 17.07 -7.68 11.06
CA PRO A 36 16.96 -7.57 12.52
C PRO A 36 17.33 -6.17 13.04
N ASP A 37 18.07 -5.39 12.24
CA ASP A 37 18.56 -4.04 12.55
C ASP A 37 17.60 -2.92 12.15
N GLN A 38 16.45 -3.24 11.56
CA GLN A 38 15.55 -2.24 10.99
C GLN A 38 14.09 -2.46 11.43
N GLU A 39 13.59 -1.59 12.30
CA GLU A 39 12.23 -1.68 12.84
C GLU A 39 11.17 -1.19 11.84
N ASP A 40 11.49 -0.15 11.06
CA ASP A 40 10.58 0.53 10.14
C ASP A 40 10.98 0.42 8.65
N PRO A 41 10.03 0.53 7.70
CA PRO A 41 10.37 0.68 6.29
C PRO A 41 11.23 1.94 6.06
N PRO A 42 12.10 1.95 5.04
CA PRO A 42 12.89 3.14 4.70
C PRO A 42 12.04 4.39 4.42
N ASP A 43 10.82 4.18 3.92
CA ASP A 43 9.83 5.24 3.70
C ASP A 43 8.45 4.76 4.21
N PRO A 44 8.10 5.07 5.47
CA PRO A 44 6.82 4.68 6.07
C PRO A 44 5.61 5.32 5.39
N ALA A 45 5.75 6.53 4.86
CA ALA A 45 4.68 7.22 4.14
C ALA A 45 4.40 6.54 2.78
N ALA A 46 5.44 6.16 2.04
CA ALA A 46 5.30 5.40 0.81
C ALA A 46 4.72 4.01 1.07
N TYR A 47 5.10 3.35 2.18
CA TYR A 47 4.48 2.10 2.60
C TYR A 47 2.98 2.26 2.85
N ALA A 48 2.58 3.27 3.63
CA ALA A 48 1.17 3.55 3.92
C ALA A 48 0.37 3.80 2.64
N TYR A 49 0.91 4.61 1.72
CA TYR A 49 0.29 4.86 0.42
C TYR A 49 0.17 3.59 -0.44
N LEU A 50 1.24 2.80 -0.53
CA LEU A 50 1.25 1.56 -1.31
C LEU A 50 0.29 0.52 -0.73
N LEU A 51 0.16 0.42 0.59
CA LEU A 51 -0.80 -0.47 1.23
C LEU A 51 -2.24 -0.07 0.90
N GLY A 52 -2.55 1.23 0.90
CA GLY A 52 -3.86 1.74 0.45
C GLY A 52 -4.16 1.34 -0.99
N LEU A 53 -3.22 1.54 -1.92
CA LEU A 53 -3.36 1.10 -3.31
C LEU A 53 -3.51 -0.43 -3.43
N TYR A 54 -2.75 -1.18 -2.63
CA TYR A 54 -2.84 -2.64 -2.62
C TYR A 54 -4.23 -3.11 -2.21
N LEU A 55 -4.83 -2.50 -1.19
CA LEU A 55 -6.13 -2.89 -0.67
C LEU A 55 -7.26 -2.61 -1.66
N GLY A 56 -7.19 -1.56 -2.47
CA GLY A 56 -8.16 -1.35 -3.56
C GLY A 56 -7.84 -2.19 -4.79
N ASP A 57 -6.96 -1.68 -5.65
CA ASP A 57 -6.70 -2.21 -7.00
C ASP A 57 -5.51 -3.18 -7.08
N GLY A 58 -4.90 -3.50 -5.94
CA GLY A 58 -3.73 -4.39 -5.91
C GLY A 58 -4.04 -5.87 -5.76
N HIS A 59 -3.09 -6.68 -6.21
CA HIS A 59 -3.07 -8.12 -6.06
C HIS A 59 -1.62 -8.62 -5.90
N LEU A 60 -1.39 -9.53 -4.96
CA LEU A 60 -0.09 -10.15 -4.72
C LEU A 60 -0.16 -11.62 -5.13
N VAL A 61 0.51 -11.97 -6.22
CA VAL A 61 0.55 -13.33 -6.74
C VAL A 61 1.68 -14.07 -6.04
N THR A 62 1.37 -15.14 -5.31
CA THR A 62 2.37 -15.97 -4.61
C THR A 62 2.47 -17.39 -5.17
N THR A 63 1.70 -17.71 -6.21
CA THR A 63 1.73 -19.02 -6.89
C THR A 63 2.91 -19.15 -7.86
N ASP A 64 3.48 -18.04 -8.30
CA ASP A 64 4.68 -18.01 -9.14
C ASP A 64 5.95 -18.30 -8.33
N LYS A 65 7.03 -18.74 -9.00
CA LYS A 65 8.34 -19.01 -8.37
C LYS A 65 8.88 -17.81 -7.57
N VAL A 66 8.53 -16.58 -7.97
CA VAL A 66 8.83 -15.34 -7.24
C VAL A 66 7.54 -14.54 -7.14
N PRO A 67 7.14 -14.07 -5.94
CA PRO A 67 5.95 -13.27 -5.76
C PRO A 67 5.94 -12.00 -6.62
N VAL A 68 4.75 -11.66 -7.12
CA VAL A 68 4.52 -10.49 -7.98
C VAL A 68 3.44 -9.60 -7.40
N LEU A 69 3.80 -8.41 -6.96
CA LEU A 69 2.84 -7.37 -6.63
C LEU A 69 2.38 -6.68 -7.92
N ARG A 70 1.08 -6.63 -8.16
CA ARG A 70 0.44 -5.92 -9.28
C ARG A 70 -0.56 -4.93 -8.75
N ILE A 71 -0.56 -3.71 -9.28
CA ILE A 71 -1.57 -2.68 -9.01
C ILE A 71 -2.04 -2.14 -10.35
N TYR A 72 -3.36 -2.11 -10.55
CA TYR A 72 -3.96 -1.60 -11.79
C TYR A 72 -4.29 -0.13 -11.62
N CYS A 73 -3.83 0.71 -12.55
CA CYS A 73 -4.07 2.15 -12.56
C CYS A 73 -4.78 2.51 -13.86
N ALA A 74 -5.94 3.16 -13.78
CA ALA A 74 -6.71 3.54 -14.98
C ALA A 74 -5.93 4.54 -15.86
N ASP A 75 -6.09 4.44 -17.19
CA ASP A 75 -5.40 5.30 -18.16
C ASP A 75 -5.79 6.79 -18.01
N ALA A 76 -6.95 7.05 -17.42
CA ALA A 76 -7.45 8.40 -17.15
C ALA A 76 -6.58 9.19 -16.15
N TRP A 77 -5.67 8.53 -15.42
CA TRP A 77 -4.86 9.16 -14.38
C TRP A 77 -3.37 8.75 -14.49
N PRO A 78 -2.63 9.24 -15.50
CA PRO A 78 -1.24 8.86 -15.72
C PRO A 78 -0.32 9.14 -14.52
N ASN A 79 -0.56 10.22 -13.78
CA ASN A 79 0.23 10.57 -12.59
C ASN A 79 0.10 9.50 -11.49
N LEU A 80 -1.04 8.81 -11.40
CA LEU A 80 -1.20 7.70 -10.44
C LEU A 80 -0.32 6.50 -10.78
N ILE A 81 -0.03 6.27 -12.06
CA ILE A 81 0.90 5.23 -12.53
C ILE A 81 2.31 5.55 -12.02
N ASP A 82 2.74 6.82 -12.14
CA ASP A 82 4.04 7.27 -11.66
C ASP A 82 4.16 7.21 -10.14
N LEU A 83 3.12 7.64 -9.41
CA LEU A 83 3.08 7.55 -7.95
C LEU A 83 3.11 6.10 -7.45
N CYS A 84 2.40 5.19 -8.13
CA CYS A 84 2.42 3.77 -7.82
C CYS A 84 3.82 3.16 -8.02
N ASP A 85 4.47 3.48 -9.15
CA ASP A 85 5.84 3.05 -9.44
C ASP A 85 6.83 3.56 -8.37
N ALA A 86 6.78 4.85 -8.06
CA ALA A 86 7.61 5.47 -7.04
C ALA A 86 7.43 4.81 -5.67
N ALA A 87 6.18 4.55 -5.26
CA ALA A 87 5.86 3.89 -4.00
C ALA A 87 6.39 2.45 -3.95
N MET A 88 6.23 1.68 -5.04
CA MET A 88 6.81 0.34 -5.11
C MET A 88 8.33 0.37 -4.94
N ARG A 89 9.02 1.33 -5.58
CA ARG A 89 10.48 1.50 -5.49
C ARG A 89 10.95 1.92 -4.10
N ALA A 90 10.26 2.85 -3.47
CA ALA A 90 10.59 3.32 -2.13
C ALA A 90 10.48 2.19 -1.10
N VAL A 91 9.50 1.30 -1.25
CA VAL A 91 9.23 0.23 -0.29
C VAL A 91 10.12 -0.99 -0.46
N LEU A 92 10.19 -1.58 -1.66
CA LEU A 92 10.93 -2.85 -1.86
C LEU A 92 11.44 -3.06 -3.29
N ALA A 93 10.75 -2.54 -4.30
CA ALA A 93 11.01 -2.86 -5.69
C ALA A 93 12.39 -2.37 -6.15
N ASN A 94 13.20 -3.28 -6.69
CA ASN A 94 14.41 -2.91 -7.43
C ASN A 94 14.06 -2.42 -8.85
N LYS A 95 13.09 -3.10 -9.48
CA LYS A 95 12.56 -2.76 -10.79
C LYS A 95 11.05 -2.81 -10.76
N VAL A 96 10.44 -1.84 -11.42
CA VAL A 96 9.00 -1.81 -11.68
C VAL A 96 8.80 -1.93 -13.18
N GLN A 97 7.79 -2.70 -13.58
CA GLN A 97 7.35 -2.87 -14.94
C GLN A 97 5.95 -2.26 -15.08
N ARG A 98 5.70 -1.60 -16.21
CA ARG A 98 4.40 -1.05 -16.57
C ARG A 98 3.91 -1.80 -17.79
N ILE A 99 2.76 -2.47 -17.68
CA ILE A 99 2.19 -3.27 -18.76
C ILE A 99 0.85 -2.66 -19.13
N GLN A 100 0.76 -2.11 -20.34
CA GLN A 100 -0.51 -1.58 -20.87
C GLN A 100 -1.54 -2.70 -20.99
N LYS A 101 -2.76 -2.41 -20.54
CA LYS A 101 -3.98 -3.21 -20.70
C LYS A 101 -5.08 -2.33 -21.28
N SER A 102 -6.23 -2.93 -21.60
CA SER A 102 -7.39 -2.16 -22.07
C SER A 102 -7.90 -1.26 -20.94
N GLY A 103 -7.78 0.06 -21.09
CA GLY A 103 -8.29 1.07 -20.17
C GLY A 103 -7.48 1.26 -18.87
N CYS A 104 -6.36 0.56 -18.70
CA CYS A 104 -5.49 0.69 -17.53
C CYS A 104 -4.06 0.20 -17.79
N VAL A 105 -3.15 0.57 -16.90
CA VAL A 105 -1.77 0.07 -16.81
C VAL A 105 -1.62 -0.80 -15.57
N ALA A 106 -1.12 -2.02 -15.76
CA ALA A 106 -0.67 -2.86 -14.65
C ALA A 106 0.76 -2.45 -14.27
N VAL A 107 0.90 -1.81 -13.10
CA VAL A 107 2.19 -1.51 -12.48
C VAL A 107 2.58 -2.70 -11.61
N GLN A 108 3.73 -3.31 -11.87
CA GLN A 108 4.11 -4.54 -11.19
C GLN A 108 5.59 -4.62 -10.82
N SER A 109 5.85 -5.34 -9.72
CA SER A 109 7.20 -5.62 -9.22
C SER A 109 7.30 -7.05 -8.73
N THR A 110 8.43 -7.70 -9.04
CA THR A 110 8.75 -9.06 -8.57
C THR A 110 9.78 -9.00 -7.45
N ALA A 111 9.45 -9.57 -6.30
CA ALA A 111 10.36 -9.64 -5.16
C ALA A 111 9.94 -10.77 -4.22
N ARG A 112 10.92 -11.50 -3.68
CA ARG A 112 10.67 -12.62 -2.74
C ARG A 112 9.96 -12.17 -1.45
N HIS A 113 10.15 -10.91 -1.07
CA HIS A 113 9.74 -10.39 0.23
C HIS A 113 8.50 -9.50 0.20
N TRP A 114 7.81 -9.38 -0.95
CA TRP A 114 6.49 -8.73 -0.97
C TRP A 114 5.51 -9.34 0.05
N PRO A 115 5.44 -10.67 0.23
CA PRO A 115 4.59 -11.29 1.26
C PRO A 115 4.89 -10.83 2.69
N CYS A 116 6.15 -10.52 3.00
CA CYS A 116 6.54 -10.03 4.33
C CYS A 116 5.93 -8.64 4.63
N LEU A 117 5.77 -7.82 3.59
CA LEU A 117 5.30 -6.43 3.71
C LEU A 117 3.79 -6.30 3.52
N ILE A 118 3.16 -7.28 2.88
CA ILE A 118 1.72 -7.31 2.62
C ILE A 118 1.19 -8.67 3.09
N PRO A 119 1.17 -8.94 4.41
CA PRO A 119 0.71 -10.21 4.95
C PRO A 119 -0.80 -10.42 4.75
N GLN A 120 -1.52 -9.38 4.29
CA GLN A 120 -2.89 -9.46 3.82
C GLN A 120 -3.03 -10.23 2.51
N HIS A 121 -2.01 -10.88 1.94
CA HIS A 121 -2.19 -11.74 0.76
C HIS A 121 -2.88 -13.06 1.13
N GLY A 122 -3.46 -13.77 0.15
CA GLY A 122 -4.17 -15.02 0.40
C GLY A 122 -5.00 -15.49 -0.79
N PRO A 123 -5.47 -16.74 -0.79
CA PRO A 123 -6.29 -17.29 -1.86
C PRO A 123 -7.67 -16.63 -1.92
N GLY A 124 -8.33 -16.74 -3.08
CA GLY A 124 -9.69 -16.24 -3.29
C GLY A 124 -9.76 -14.71 -3.52
N LYS A 125 -11.00 -14.19 -3.61
CA LYS A 125 -11.19 -12.75 -3.83
C LYS A 125 -10.90 -11.98 -2.56
N LYS A 126 -10.26 -10.81 -2.70
CA LYS A 126 -9.86 -9.95 -1.57
C LYS A 126 -11.03 -9.54 -0.67
N HIS A 127 -12.22 -9.31 -1.24
CA HIS A 127 -13.40 -8.91 -0.46
C HIS A 127 -14.15 -10.08 0.19
N GLU A 128 -13.80 -11.33 -0.14
CA GLU A 128 -14.40 -12.54 0.46
C GLU A 128 -13.54 -13.09 1.62
N ARG A 129 -12.36 -12.50 1.87
CA ARG A 129 -11.42 -12.94 2.89
C ARG A 129 -11.19 -11.85 3.92
N ARG A 130 -10.85 -12.27 5.14
CA ARG A 130 -10.56 -11.37 6.24
C ARG A 130 -9.28 -10.59 5.97
N ILE A 131 -9.34 -9.27 6.10
CA ILE A 131 -8.21 -8.34 5.98
C ILE A 131 -7.92 -7.79 7.37
N VAL A 132 -6.85 -8.30 8.00
CA VAL A 132 -6.39 -7.84 9.31
C VAL A 132 -5.00 -7.25 9.16
N LEU A 133 -4.80 -6.04 9.69
CA LEU A 133 -3.49 -5.44 9.78
C LEU A 133 -2.69 -6.06 10.92
N ALA A 134 -1.42 -6.37 10.65
CA ALA A 134 -0.49 -6.80 11.69
C ALA A 134 -0.19 -5.65 12.66
N PRO A 135 0.21 -5.92 13.91
CA PRO A 135 0.51 -4.88 14.91
C PRO A 135 1.46 -3.79 14.39
N TRP A 136 2.57 -4.19 13.77
CA TRP A 136 3.55 -3.28 13.18
C TRP A 136 2.99 -2.41 12.04
N GLN A 137 1.95 -2.87 11.33
CA GLN A 137 1.32 -2.04 10.29
C GLN A 137 0.55 -0.89 10.92
N TRP A 138 -0.06 -1.08 12.10
CA TRP A 138 -0.74 0.00 12.81
C TRP A 138 0.22 1.08 13.26
N GLU A 139 1.40 0.69 13.73
CA GLU A 139 2.47 1.61 14.15
C GLU A 139 2.92 2.51 13.00
N ILE A 140 3.00 1.97 11.78
CA ILE A 140 3.31 2.76 10.57
C ILE A 140 2.09 3.57 10.10
N LEU A 141 0.89 2.98 10.10
CA LEU A 141 -0.27 3.62 9.50
C LEU A 141 -0.81 4.78 10.34
N ALA A 142 -0.79 4.70 11.67
CA ALA A 142 -1.39 5.75 12.50
C ALA A 142 -0.72 7.13 12.29
N PRO A 143 0.61 7.27 12.26
CA PRO A 143 1.28 8.53 11.93
C PRO A 143 1.11 8.95 10.46
N HIS A 144 0.87 7.98 9.57
CA HIS A 144 0.82 8.19 8.12
C HIS A 144 -0.58 7.97 7.51
N ALA A 145 -1.64 8.11 8.31
CA ALA A 145 -3.02 7.81 7.90
C ALA A 145 -3.47 8.63 6.67
N GLY A 146 -2.97 9.85 6.51
CA GLY A 146 -3.23 10.66 5.32
C GLY A 146 -2.69 10.03 4.03
N HIS A 147 -1.51 9.43 4.07
CA HIS A 147 -0.94 8.71 2.92
C HIS A 147 -1.69 7.41 2.64
N PHE A 148 -2.12 6.71 3.69
CA PHE A 148 -2.98 5.54 3.57
C PHE A 148 -4.32 5.86 2.89
N LEU A 149 -5.02 6.90 3.35
CA LEU A 149 -6.24 7.40 2.69
C LEU A 149 -5.99 7.81 1.25
N ARG A 150 -4.87 8.50 0.98
CA ARG A 150 -4.48 8.84 -0.39
C ARG A 150 -4.42 7.61 -1.28
N GLY A 151 -3.83 6.51 -0.80
CA GLY A 151 -3.80 5.23 -1.52
C GLY A 151 -5.20 4.68 -1.80
N LEU A 152 -6.04 4.60 -0.77
CA LEU A 152 -7.42 4.10 -0.89
C LEU A 152 -8.28 4.94 -1.85
N PHE A 153 -8.19 6.28 -1.79
CA PHE A 153 -8.97 7.15 -2.67
C PHE A 153 -8.40 7.21 -4.10
N HIS A 154 -7.10 6.97 -4.28
CA HIS A 154 -6.50 6.85 -5.60
C HIS A 154 -6.93 5.55 -6.31
N SER A 155 -7.14 4.45 -5.57
CA SER A 155 -7.73 3.23 -6.12
C SER A 155 -9.26 3.34 -6.27
N ASP A 156 -10.01 3.13 -5.19
CA ASP A 156 -11.47 2.94 -5.22
C ASP A 156 -12.25 4.23 -4.92
N GLY A 157 -11.56 5.35 -4.79
CA GLY A 157 -12.17 6.65 -4.54
C GLY A 157 -12.47 7.44 -5.80
N CYS A 158 -13.43 8.35 -5.69
CA CYS A 158 -13.62 9.41 -6.67
C CYS A 158 -13.86 10.75 -5.97
N ARG A 159 -13.41 11.82 -6.63
CA ARG A 159 -13.68 13.21 -6.25
C ARG A 159 -14.54 13.82 -7.34
N VAL A 160 -15.80 14.13 -7.02
CA VAL A 160 -16.77 14.64 -7.98
C VAL A 160 -17.28 16.02 -7.55
N SER A 161 -17.65 16.85 -8.52
CA SER A 161 -18.33 18.11 -8.26
C SER A 161 -19.83 17.90 -8.38
N ASN A 162 -20.54 17.89 -7.25
CA ASN A 162 -22.00 17.80 -7.24
C ASN A 162 -22.61 19.17 -7.57
N ARG A 163 -23.39 19.25 -8.65
CA ARG A 163 -24.05 20.50 -9.08
C ARG A 163 -25.52 20.46 -8.69
N VAL A 164 -25.98 21.50 -8.02
CA VAL A 164 -27.37 21.63 -7.55
C VAL A 164 -27.88 23.02 -7.88
N THR A 165 -29.05 23.11 -8.50
CA THR A 165 -29.73 24.38 -8.76
C THR A 165 -30.73 24.67 -7.65
N VAL A 166 -30.54 25.77 -6.92
CA VAL A 166 -31.44 26.22 -5.86
C VAL A 166 -31.94 27.61 -6.21
N ARG A 167 -33.26 27.76 -6.40
CA ARG A 167 -33.92 29.04 -6.75
C ARG A 167 -33.28 29.73 -7.97
N GLY A 168 -32.96 28.96 -9.01
CA GLY A 168 -32.35 29.47 -10.25
C GLY A 168 -30.85 29.78 -10.17
N LYS A 169 -30.20 29.58 -9.02
CA LYS A 169 -28.74 29.69 -8.87
C LYS A 169 -28.10 28.31 -8.82
N GLU A 170 -27.09 28.08 -9.65
CA GLU A 170 -26.31 26.84 -9.67
C GLU A 170 -25.20 26.89 -8.62
N TYR A 171 -25.10 25.84 -7.81
CA TYR A 171 -24.06 25.65 -6.81
C TYR A 171 -23.30 24.36 -7.09
N ALA A 172 -21.97 24.42 -7.02
CA ALA A 172 -21.09 23.26 -7.17
C ALA A 172 -20.39 22.96 -5.83
N TYR A 173 -20.53 21.74 -5.34
CA TYR A 173 -19.92 21.27 -4.11
C TYR A 173 -19.01 20.07 -4.39
N PRO A 174 -17.72 20.13 -4.05
CA PRO A 174 -16.86 18.98 -4.17
C PRO A 174 -17.27 17.91 -3.15
N ARG A 175 -17.19 16.64 -3.56
CA ARG A 175 -17.50 15.49 -2.73
C ARG A 175 -16.51 14.37 -3.04
N TYR A 176 -16.00 13.73 -2.01
CA TYR A 176 -15.33 12.45 -2.14
C TYR A 176 -16.31 11.31 -1.89
N MET A 177 -16.18 10.24 -2.68
CA MET A 177 -16.81 8.96 -2.43
C MET A 177 -15.75 7.88 -2.44
N PHE A 178 -15.91 6.90 -1.54
CA PHE A 178 -15.12 5.69 -1.50
C PHE A 178 -16.09 4.51 -1.54
N SER A 179 -15.76 3.48 -2.32
CA SER A 179 -16.62 2.31 -2.49
C SER A 179 -15.80 1.03 -2.52
N ASN A 180 -15.94 0.18 -1.51
CA ASN A 180 -15.26 -1.11 -1.46
C ASN A 180 -16.21 -2.19 -0.91
N ARG A 181 -16.14 -3.40 -1.48
CA ARG A 181 -16.99 -4.54 -1.08
C ARG A 181 -16.51 -5.24 0.18
N SER A 182 -15.24 -5.07 0.55
CA SER A 182 -14.70 -5.64 1.77
C SER A 182 -15.14 -4.78 2.97
N PRO A 183 -15.86 -5.35 3.95
CA PRO A 183 -16.20 -4.63 5.17
C PRO A 183 -14.94 -4.21 5.94
N ASP A 184 -13.92 -5.08 5.99
CA ASP A 184 -12.65 -4.79 6.65
C ASP A 184 -11.93 -3.57 6.01
N ILE A 185 -11.87 -3.48 4.68
CA ILE A 185 -11.26 -2.32 4.00
C ILE A 185 -12.11 -1.05 4.24
N MET A 186 -13.44 -1.18 4.27
CA MET A 186 -14.32 -0.08 4.63
C MET A 186 -14.07 0.41 6.06
N GLU A 187 -13.88 -0.50 7.03
CA GLU A 187 -13.54 -0.16 8.42
C GLU A 187 -12.17 0.51 8.53
N LEU A 188 -11.16 0.04 7.79
CA LEU A 188 -9.85 0.68 7.74
C LEU A 188 -9.92 2.11 7.17
N CYS A 189 -10.76 2.33 6.16
CA CYS A 189 -10.99 3.67 5.61
C CYS A 189 -11.66 4.59 6.63
N GLN A 190 -12.71 4.10 7.32
CA GLN A 190 -13.42 4.83 8.37
C GLN A 190 -12.47 5.21 9.51
N TRP A 191 -11.71 4.24 10.02
CA TRP A 191 -10.70 4.47 11.06
C TRP A 191 -9.71 5.59 10.68
N ALA A 192 -9.18 5.56 9.46
CA ALA A 192 -8.21 6.56 9.03
C ALA A 192 -8.83 7.95 8.86
N LEU A 193 -10.09 8.03 8.42
CA LEU A 193 -10.84 9.29 8.36
C LEU A 193 -11.12 9.84 9.78
N ASP A 194 -11.54 8.98 10.71
CA ASP A 194 -11.82 9.34 12.10
C ASP A 194 -10.56 9.81 12.82
N LEU A 195 -9.42 9.13 12.62
CA LEU A 195 -8.14 9.51 13.19
C LEU A 195 -7.70 10.93 12.76
N LEU A 196 -8.04 11.33 11.53
CA LEU A 196 -7.75 12.67 11.00
C LEU A 196 -8.87 13.68 11.27
N GLY A 197 -9.94 13.29 11.98
CA GLY A 197 -11.09 14.15 12.27
C GLY A 197 -11.88 14.57 11.02
N ILE A 198 -11.81 13.80 9.94
CA ILE A 198 -12.46 14.11 8.66
C ILE A 198 -13.89 13.56 8.70
N ALA A 199 -14.89 14.43 8.78
CA ALA A 199 -16.28 13.99 8.84
C ALA A 199 -16.74 13.26 7.56
N TRP A 200 -17.24 12.04 7.74
CA TRP A 200 -17.75 11.17 6.66
C TRP A 200 -19.14 10.61 7.02
N ARG A 201 -19.80 10.01 6.04
CA ARG A 201 -21.08 9.31 6.23
C ARG A 201 -21.23 8.13 5.26
N MET A 202 -21.73 7.00 5.75
CA MET A 202 -22.20 5.91 4.91
C MET A 202 -23.42 6.32 4.09
N ASN A 203 -23.36 6.11 2.78
CA ASN A 203 -24.50 6.25 1.87
C ASN A 203 -25.03 4.88 1.40
N LEU A 204 -24.20 3.85 1.42
CA LEU A 204 -24.56 2.45 1.18
C LEU A 204 -23.70 1.55 2.08
N PRO A 205 -24.04 0.27 2.30
CA PRO A 205 -23.22 -0.63 3.12
C PRO A 205 -21.77 -0.80 2.64
N TRP A 206 -21.51 -0.56 1.35
CA TRP A 206 -20.20 -0.66 0.70
C TRP A 206 -19.69 0.69 0.19
N SER A 207 -20.29 1.81 0.60
CA SER A 207 -19.87 3.14 0.15
C SER A 207 -20.06 4.21 1.21
N LEU A 208 -19.01 5.01 1.38
CA LEU A 208 -19.01 6.20 2.22
C LEU A 208 -18.74 7.45 1.39
N SER A 209 -19.10 8.59 1.96
CA SER A 209 -18.89 9.88 1.33
C SER A 209 -18.40 10.93 2.31
N VAL A 210 -17.55 11.83 1.81
CA VAL A 210 -17.07 13.04 2.50
C VAL A 210 -17.58 14.22 1.69
N ALA A 211 -18.54 14.96 2.24
CA ALA A 211 -19.27 16.01 1.54
C ALA A 211 -19.30 17.35 2.27
N ARG A 212 -18.95 17.39 3.56
CA ARG A 212 -18.87 18.66 4.30
C ARG A 212 -17.67 19.46 3.79
N ARG A 213 -17.82 20.76 3.61
CA ARG A 213 -16.82 21.62 2.95
C ARG A 213 -15.46 21.55 3.66
N GLU A 214 -15.46 21.63 4.99
CA GLU A 214 -14.29 21.53 5.85
C GLU A 214 -13.65 20.14 5.81
N ALA A 215 -14.45 19.07 5.76
CA ALA A 215 -13.96 17.70 5.66
C ALA A 215 -13.35 17.40 4.29
N VAL A 216 -13.96 17.91 3.21
CA VAL A 216 -13.39 17.81 1.85
C VAL A 216 -12.08 18.58 1.77
N ALA A 217 -12.03 19.80 2.31
CA ALA A 217 -10.79 20.57 2.34
C ALA A 217 -9.70 19.89 3.20
N ALA A 218 -10.08 19.19 4.27
CA ALA A 218 -9.16 18.39 5.07
C ALA A 218 -8.62 17.19 4.28
N LEU A 219 -9.50 16.45 3.60
CA LEU A 219 -9.10 15.31 2.79
C LEU A 219 -8.26 15.73 1.56
N ASP A 220 -8.56 16.88 0.95
CA ASP A 220 -7.78 17.46 -0.15
C ASP A 220 -6.31 17.70 0.24
N ARG A 221 -6.02 18.06 1.51
CA ARG A 221 -4.64 18.23 2.00
C ARG A 221 -3.83 16.93 2.03
N HIS A 222 -4.51 15.78 2.13
CA HIS A 222 -3.87 14.47 2.20
C HIS A 222 -3.87 13.75 0.86
N VAL A 223 -5.00 13.76 0.15
CA VAL A 223 -5.14 13.03 -1.12
C VAL A 223 -4.57 13.85 -2.28
N GLY A 224 -4.81 15.16 -2.27
CA GLY A 224 -4.59 16.03 -3.42
C GLY A 224 -5.67 15.84 -4.50
N PRO A 225 -5.66 16.67 -5.56
CA PRO A 225 -6.52 16.47 -6.71
C PRO A 225 -6.14 15.15 -7.42
N LYS A 226 -7.12 14.26 -7.63
CA LYS A 226 -6.95 13.11 -8.51
C LYS A 226 -6.68 13.67 -9.91
N SER A 227 -5.47 13.44 -10.43
CA SER A 227 -4.95 13.94 -11.71
C SER A 227 -4.03 12.91 -12.34
#